data_AF-A0A0M8Y613-F1
#
_entry.id   AF-A0A0M8Y613-F1
#
_cell.length_a   1.000
_cell.length_b   1.000
_cell.length_c   1.000
_cell.angle_alpha   90.00
_cell.angle_beta   90.00
_cell.angle_gamma   90.00
#
_symmetry.space_group_name_H-M   'P 1'
#
loop_
_entity.id
_entity.type
_entity.pdbx_description
1 polymer ?
#
loop_
_entity_poly.entity_id
_entity_poly.type
_entity_poly.pdbx_seq_one_letter_code
_entity_poly.pdbx_strand_id
1 'polypeptide(L)'
;MNNPLVATAKSDTTAVTGIGIAESANDLAQGISDGSWVAAGLGGIGVGLEVLSMVLDPIGTVASYGVSWLIEHVQPLKEALDWFAGDPPVIRSFSETWSNVAAEVTRIAEELGTQDAPGWQGAAADTYRGHAAQTADAIAGAGTLADGVGTGVMIMGEVVAAVREIIRDLVAEVVGKLITWALEAVATLGLATPLIVAQATSTIAKVCNRIADLVRKLVKTIGNVTPRIRKVLDKLGEIMEKLGKLGRRADSPSSPVTTPGGAGPDAPTVRDPDAPGSSHDDVDSMSGDGQDYDNYLANDQGVVYRDDRMSIGNDPETQRVRDNVRNEGHHDVVLHGSSDGWPVPGHGHNTHPEQIVEAIRNNPHRDPHQPIRLLACHSGNDVGWAQHVADRLGVPVMAPVDAVGVARRPDSIPRVRGHEAGEGWRWFLPNYSGS
;
A
#
# COMPACT_ATOMS: atom_id res chain seq x y z
N MET A 1 -12.84 -3.53 14.32
CA MET A 1 -12.68 -2.39 15.26
C MET A 1 -11.89 -1.31 14.52
N ASN A 2 -12.51 -0.17 14.17
CA ASN A 2 -11.78 0.95 13.57
C ASN A 2 -11.04 1.72 14.66
N ASN A 3 -9.72 1.87 14.52
CA ASN A 3 -8.96 2.78 15.36
C ASN A 3 -9.26 4.22 14.92
N PRO A 4 -9.89 5.06 15.77
CA PRO A 4 -10.32 6.42 15.39
C PRO A 4 -9.15 7.36 15.08
N LEU A 5 -7.91 6.97 15.42
CA LEU A 5 -6.70 7.75 15.12
C LEU A 5 -6.19 7.49 13.70
N VAL A 6 -6.55 6.36 13.09
CA VAL A 6 -6.13 6.02 11.72
C VAL A 6 -7.08 6.68 10.74
N ALA A 7 -6.57 7.65 9.98
CA ALA A 7 -7.36 8.28 8.94
C ALA A 7 -7.49 7.34 7.74
N THR A 8 -8.69 7.31 7.15
CA THR A 8 -8.99 6.55 5.93
C THR A 8 -8.73 7.42 4.70
N ALA A 9 -8.13 6.85 3.66
CA ALA A 9 -7.93 7.55 2.39
C ALA A 9 -9.29 7.94 1.77
N LYS A 10 -9.49 9.23 1.49
CA LYS A 10 -10.69 9.73 0.79
C LYS A 10 -10.33 10.03 -0.66
N SER A 11 -10.96 9.31 -1.58
CA SER A 11 -10.70 9.40 -3.02
C SER A 11 -11.18 10.74 -3.59
N ASP A 12 -10.24 11.52 -4.16
CA ASP A 12 -10.56 12.75 -4.92
C ASP A 12 -10.54 12.51 -6.45
N THR A 13 -10.42 11.25 -6.90
CA THR A 13 -10.17 10.93 -8.32
C THR A 13 -11.38 10.30 -9.00
N THR A 14 -11.92 11.01 -9.99
CA THR A 14 -12.84 10.45 -10.99
C THR A 14 -12.04 9.57 -11.96
N ALA A 15 -12.59 8.40 -12.32
CA ALA A 15 -11.97 7.33 -13.11
C ALA A 15 -11.33 7.72 -14.47
N VAL A 16 -11.50 8.96 -14.91
CA VAL A 16 -11.09 9.45 -16.24
C VAL A 16 -9.64 9.93 -16.30
N THR A 17 -8.96 10.15 -15.16
CA THR A 17 -7.65 10.85 -15.15
C THR A 17 -6.41 9.95 -15.35
N GLY A 18 -6.55 8.63 -15.39
CA GLY A 18 -5.41 7.69 -15.48
C GLY A 18 -5.36 6.79 -16.72
N ILE A 19 -6.48 6.61 -17.43
CA ILE A 19 -6.66 5.53 -18.42
C ILE A 19 -6.60 6.03 -19.88
N GLY A 20 -6.91 7.30 -20.13
CA GLY A 20 -7.09 7.81 -21.50
C GLY A 20 -5.87 7.75 -22.41
N ILE A 21 -4.65 7.67 -21.88
CA ILE A 21 -3.42 7.61 -22.69
C ILE A 21 -3.14 6.20 -23.21
N ALA A 22 -3.35 5.18 -22.39
CA ALA A 22 -3.21 3.78 -22.81
C ALA A 22 -4.33 3.39 -23.78
N GLU A 23 -5.55 3.88 -23.55
CA GLU A 23 -6.68 3.77 -24.47
C GLU A 23 -6.37 4.49 -25.80
N SER A 24 -5.87 5.73 -25.77
CA SER A 24 -5.48 6.45 -27.00
C SER A 24 -4.36 5.77 -27.80
N ALA A 25 -3.36 5.17 -27.13
CA ALA A 25 -2.28 4.44 -27.80
C ALA A 25 -2.77 3.12 -28.39
N ASN A 26 -3.68 2.44 -27.69
CA ASN A 26 -4.34 1.23 -28.17
C ASN A 26 -5.31 1.54 -29.32
N ASP A 27 -6.09 2.60 -29.25
CA ASP A 27 -7.01 3.07 -30.30
C ASP A 27 -6.26 3.50 -31.55
N LEU A 28 -5.10 4.14 -31.39
CA LEU A 28 -4.21 4.47 -32.50
C LEU A 28 -3.61 3.22 -33.13
N ALA A 29 -3.18 2.24 -32.33
CA ALA A 29 -2.65 0.97 -32.81
C ALA A 29 -3.72 0.12 -33.53
N GLN A 30 -4.95 0.09 -33.00
CA GLN A 30 -6.09 -0.59 -33.60
C GLN A 30 -6.53 0.12 -34.91
N GLY A 31 -6.62 1.45 -34.91
CA GLY A 31 -6.98 2.23 -36.11
C GLY A 31 -5.97 2.09 -37.27
N ILE A 32 -4.68 1.91 -36.97
CA ILE A 32 -3.64 1.63 -37.96
C ILE A 32 -3.73 0.17 -38.47
N SER A 33 -4.05 -0.77 -37.60
CA SER A 33 -4.10 -2.21 -37.91
C SER A 33 -5.36 -2.61 -38.70
N ASP A 34 -6.48 -1.94 -38.48
CA ASP A 34 -7.77 -2.29 -39.09
C ASP A 34 -7.92 -1.82 -40.55
N GLY A 35 -6.93 -1.12 -41.11
CA GLY A 35 -6.90 -0.72 -42.52
C GLY A 35 -8.04 0.22 -42.97
N SER A 36 -8.91 0.67 -42.05
CA SER A 36 -10.09 1.50 -42.32
C SER A 36 -9.75 2.85 -42.96
N TRP A 37 -8.53 3.33 -42.75
CA TRP A 37 -8.01 4.58 -43.29
C TRP A 37 -7.73 4.54 -44.79
N VAL A 38 -7.46 3.36 -45.37
CA VAL A 38 -7.32 3.17 -46.84
C VAL A 38 -8.70 3.30 -47.51
N ALA A 39 -9.75 2.79 -46.85
CA ALA A 39 -11.13 2.94 -47.32
C ALA A 39 -11.66 4.37 -47.14
N ALA A 40 -11.24 5.08 -46.08
CA ALA A 40 -11.64 6.46 -45.82
C ALA A 40 -10.92 7.49 -46.72
N GLY A 41 -9.65 7.26 -47.09
CA GLY A 41 -8.86 8.16 -47.95
C GLY A 41 -9.16 8.06 -49.45
N LEU A 42 -9.71 6.93 -49.92
CA LEU A 42 -10.05 6.68 -51.33
C LEU A 42 -11.52 6.95 -51.68
N GLY A 43 -12.30 7.51 -50.75
CA GLY A 43 -13.75 7.72 -50.86
C GLY A 43 -14.23 8.83 -51.80
N GLY A 44 -13.56 9.09 -52.93
CA GLY A 44 -13.94 10.21 -53.82
C GLY A 44 -13.71 10.08 -55.32
N ILE A 45 -12.90 9.14 -55.83
CA ILE A 45 -12.68 9.01 -57.28
C ILE A 45 -12.67 7.52 -57.66
N GLY A 46 -13.71 7.10 -58.40
CA GLY A 46 -13.86 5.74 -58.89
C GLY A 46 -12.81 5.36 -59.92
N VAL A 47 -11.71 4.74 -59.48
CA VAL A 47 -10.75 4.06 -60.34
C VAL A 47 -10.39 2.68 -59.76
N GLY A 48 -10.83 1.65 -60.47
CA GLY A 48 -10.34 0.26 -60.56
C GLY A 48 -9.59 -0.41 -59.40
N LEU A 49 -10.18 -1.48 -58.87
CA LEU A 49 -9.65 -2.43 -57.88
C LEU A 49 -8.52 -3.38 -58.39
N GLU A 50 -7.72 -3.01 -59.39
CA GLU A 50 -6.73 -3.94 -59.98
C GLU A 50 -5.26 -3.44 -59.97
N VAL A 51 -4.96 -2.27 -59.39
CA VAL A 51 -3.56 -1.78 -59.28
C VAL A 51 -2.89 -2.12 -57.93
N LEU A 52 -3.62 -2.57 -56.92
CA LEU A 52 -3.08 -2.76 -55.56
C LEU A 52 -2.53 -4.17 -55.26
N SER A 53 -2.67 -5.15 -56.16
CA SER A 53 -2.29 -6.55 -55.85
C SER A 53 -0.88 -6.97 -56.31
N MET A 54 -0.11 -6.13 -57.02
CA MET A 54 1.12 -6.59 -57.70
C MET A 54 2.44 -5.91 -57.28
N VAL A 55 2.46 -4.88 -56.43
CA VAL A 55 3.74 -4.30 -55.95
C VAL A 55 3.64 -3.90 -54.47
N LEU A 56 3.90 -4.89 -53.60
CA LEU A 56 4.18 -4.76 -52.16
C LEU A 56 3.00 -4.20 -51.36
N ASP A 57 2.73 -4.73 -50.17
CA ASP A 57 1.81 -4.11 -49.22
C ASP A 57 2.66 -3.22 -48.29
N PRO A 58 3.04 -1.99 -48.68
CA PRO A 58 3.99 -1.21 -47.90
C PRO A 58 3.28 -0.70 -46.65
N ILE A 59 1.96 -0.57 -46.72
CA ILE A 59 1.06 -0.09 -45.68
C ILE A 59 0.82 -1.18 -44.64
N GLY A 60 0.47 -2.41 -45.03
CA GLY A 60 0.31 -3.53 -44.09
C GLY A 60 1.64 -3.96 -43.45
N THR A 61 2.74 -3.87 -44.21
CA THR A 61 4.10 -4.09 -43.68
C THR A 61 4.47 -2.98 -42.68
N VAL A 62 4.21 -1.71 -42.99
CA VAL A 62 4.42 -0.58 -42.06
C VAL A 62 3.46 -0.62 -40.87
N ALA A 63 2.23 -1.11 -41.01
CA ALA A 63 1.29 -1.27 -39.91
C ALA A 63 1.76 -2.35 -38.93
N SER A 64 2.17 -3.52 -39.43
CA SER A 64 2.68 -4.61 -38.58
C SER A 64 4.01 -4.26 -37.89
N TYR A 65 4.98 -3.69 -38.62
CA TYR A 65 6.21 -3.17 -38.01
C TYR A 65 5.96 -1.96 -37.11
N GLY A 66 4.97 -1.13 -37.46
CA GLY A 66 4.58 0.06 -36.71
C GLY A 66 3.97 -0.27 -35.36
N VAL A 67 3.09 -1.28 -35.28
CA VAL A 67 2.53 -1.75 -34.00
C VAL A 67 3.61 -2.36 -33.12
N SER A 68 4.50 -3.20 -33.68
CA SER A 68 5.63 -3.75 -32.91
C SER A 68 6.58 -2.66 -32.41
N TRP A 69 6.87 -1.66 -33.24
CA TRP A 69 7.68 -0.50 -32.87
C TRP A 69 7.01 0.34 -31.79
N LEU A 70 5.70 0.60 -31.91
CA LEU A 70 4.92 1.43 -31.00
C LEU A 70 4.81 0.75 -29.63
N ILE A 71 4.62 -0.57 -29.59
CA ILE A 71 4.70 -1.34 -28.34
C ILE A 71 6.11 -1.21 -27.74
N GLU A 72 7.16 -1.55 -28.48
CA GLU A 72 8.53 -1.56 -27.95
C GLU A 72 9.00 -0.18 -27.45
N HIS A 73 8.64 0.90 -28.14
CA HIS A 73 9.16 2.24 -27.86
C HIS A 73 8.22 3.09 -26.99
N VAL A 74 6.91 2.84 -26.99
CA VAL A 74 5.94 3.57 -26.14
C VAL A 74 5.70 2.85 -24.80
N GLN A 75 5.91 1.54 -24.72
CA GLN A 75 5.78 0.78 -23.48
C GLN A 75 6.59 1.36 -22.30
N PRO A 76 7.84 1.82 -22.45
CA PRO A 76 8.58 2.45 -21.36
C PRO A 76 7.90 3.70 -20.80
N LEU A 77 7.18 4.45 -21.64
CA LEU A 77 6.42 5.64 -21.22
C LEU A 77 5.15 5.24 -20.46
N LYS A 78 4.49 4.17 -20.90
CA LYS A 78 3.33 3.58 -20.21
C LYS A 78 3.72 3.02 -18.85
N GLU A 79 4.80 2.24 -18.78
CA GLU A 79 5.31 1.69 -17.52
C GLU A 79 5.69 2.79 -16.53
N ALA A 80 6.32 3.87 -17.01
CA ALA A 80 6.57 5.04 -16.20
C ALA A 80 5.26 5.66 -15.68
N LEU A 81 4.24 5.84 -16.53
CA LEU A 81 2.94 6.35 -16.11
C LEU A 81 2.29 5.46 -15.04
N ASP A 82 2.35 4.15 -15.22
CA ASP A 82 1.80 3.16 -14.29
C ASP A 82 2.54 3.19 -12.93
N TRP A 83 3.86 3.36 -12.92
CA TRP A 83 4.65 3.55 -11.69
C TRP A 83 4.27 4.83 -10.95
N PHE A 84 3.98 5.91 -11.67
CA PHE A 84 3.56 7.18 -11.06
C PHE A 84 2.05 7.26 -10.85
N ALA A 85 1.29 6.20 -11.13
CA ALA A 85 -0.15 6.13 -10.90
C ALA A 85 -0.55 5.96 -9.42
N GLY A 86 0.38 6.14 -8.46
CA GLY A 86 0.11 6.08 -7.01
C GLY A 86 -1.01 7.02 -6.52
N ASP A 87 -1.43 6.82 -5.26
CA ASP A 87 -2.69 7.34 -4.69
C ASP A 87 -2.45 8.51 -3.69
N PRO A 88 -2.66 9.79 -4.10
CA PRO A 88 -2.50 10.95 -3.22
C PRO A 88 -3.38 10.94 -1.94
N PRO A 89 -4.66 10.50 -2.00
CA PRO A 89 -5.46 10.17 -0.82
C PRO A 89 -4.74 9.33 0.24
N VAL A 90 -3.96 8.33 -0.16
CA VAL A 90 -3.23 7.46 0.79
C VAL A 90 -2.15 8.25 1.53
N ILE A 91 -1.38 9.09 0.84
CA ILE A 91 -0.33 9.89 1.50
C ILE A 91 -0.94 10.89 2.50
N ARG A 92 -2.08 11.50 2.15
CA ARG A 92 -2.80 12.39 3.08
C ARG A 92 -3.32 11.64 4.29
N SER A 93 -3.86 10.43 4.11
CA SER A 93 -4.33 9.61 5.24
C SER A 93 -3.20 9.26 6.23
N PHE A 94 -1.97 9.03 5.74
CA PHE A 94 -0.83 8.84 6.63
C PHE A 94 -0.47 10.12 7.41
N SER A 95 -0.47 11.28 6.74
CA SER A 95 -0.25 12.56 7.41
C SER A 95 -1.31 12.81 8.49
N GLU A 96 -2.59 12.64 8.15
CA GLU A 96 -3.71 12.83 9.07
C GLU A 96 -3.64 11.87 10.25
N THR A 97 -3.22 10.62 10.02
CA THR A 97 -3.00 9.65 11.11
C THR A 97 -1.96 10.14 12.11
N TRP A 98 -0.82 10.66 11.65
CA TRP A 98 0.20 11.22 12.54
C TRP A 98 -0.28 12.46 13.29
N SER A 99 -1.08 13.31 12.66
CA SER A 99 -1.70 14.46 13.31
C SER A 99 -2.73 14.04 14.37
N ASN A 100 -3.54 13.01 14.11
CA ASN A 100 -4.49 12.46 15.08
C ASN A 100 -3.76 11.87 16.30
N VAL A 101 -2.69 11.11 16.07
CA VAL A 101 -1.83 10.57 17.13
C VAL A 101 -1.22 11.71 17.96
N ALA A 102 -0.71 12.76 17.31
CA ALA A 102 -0.14 13.91 18.00
C ALA A 102 -1.16 14.61 18.90
N ALA A 103 -2.37 14.84 18.39
CA ALA A 103 -3.46 15.45 19.14
C ALA A 103 -3.84 14.61 20.37
N GLU A 104 -4.01 13.30 20.19
CA GLU A 104 -4.42 12.42 21.29
C GLU A 104 -3.33 12.27 22.36
N VAL A 105 -2.07 12.14 21.97
CA VAL A 105 -0.92 12.09 22.90
C VAL A 105 -0.83 13.40 23.69
N THR A 106 -1.03 14.55 23.04
CA THR A 106 -1.04 15.85 23.72
C THR A 106 -2.21 15.96 24.71
N ARG A 107 -3.40 15.50 24.31
CA ARG A 107 -4.58 15.46 25.19
C ARG A 107 -4.33 14.63 26.45
N ILE A 108 -3.70 13.46 26.31
CA ILE A 108 -3.33 12.59 27.45
C ILE A 108 -2.33 13.30 28.37
N ALA A 109 -1.36 14.02 27.81
CA ALA A 109 -0.41 14.80 28.60
C ALA A 109 -1.11 15.89 29.44
N GLU A 110 -2.05 16.63 28.84
CA GLU A 110 -2.84 17.65 29.53
C GLU A 110 -3.73 17.05 30.63
N GLU A 111 -4.39 15.92 30.35
CA GLU A 111 -5.22 15.21 31.33
C GLU A 111 -4.38 14.75 32.53
N LEU A 112 -3.20 14.18 32.28
CA LEU A 112 -2.28 13.77 33.34
C LEU A 112 -1.73 14.97 34.14
N GLY A 113 -1.42 16.08 33.47
CA GLY A 113 -0.93 17.30 34.11
C GLY A 113 -1.98 18.00 34.98
N THR A 114 -3.26 17.75 34.74
CA THR A 114 -4.39 18.32 35.48
C THR A 114 -4.99 17.37 36.51
N GLN A 115 -4.62 16.09 36.51
CA GLN A 115 -4.97 15.15 37.57
C GLN A 115 -4.30 15.55 38.89
N ASP A 116 -5.08 16.10 39.81
CA ASP A 116 -4.70 16.32 41.20
C ASP A 116 -5.56 15.44 42.12
N ALA A 117 -5.01 15.12 43.30
CA ALA A 117 -5.71 14.41 44.37
C ALA A 117 -6.02 15.41 45.49
N PRO A 118 -7.10 16.21 45.35
CA PRO A 118 -7.39 17.29 46.29
C PRO A 118 -7.53 16.76 47.71
N GLY A 119 -6.82 17.39 48.65
CA GLY A 119 -6.75 16.96 50.05
C GLY A 119 -5.56 16.05 50.38
N TRP A 120 -4.84 15.50 49.39
CA TRP A 120 -3.60 14.75 49.64
C TRP A 120 -2.41 15.70 49.75
N GLN A 121 -1.84 15.78 50.97
CA GLN A 121 -0.76 16.70 51.33
C GLN A 121 0.42 15.95 51.95
N GLY A 122 1.59 16.61 51.96
CA GLY A 122 2.85 16.09 52.49
C GLY A 122 3.84 15.71 51.39
N ALA A 123 5.07 15.37 51.80
CA ALA A 123 6.20 15.15 50.88
C ALA A 123 5.95 14.09 49.80
N ALA A 124 5.15 13.06 50.12
CA ALA A 124 4.76 12.02 49.15
C ALA A 124 3.85 12.58 48.04
N ALA A 125 2.90 13.45 48.40
CA ALA A 125 2.00 14.09 47.43
C ALA A 125 2.76 15.07 46.52
N ASP A 126 3.72 15.82 47.07
CA ASP A 126 4.57 16.73 46.27
C ASP A 126 5.49 15.95 45.31
N THR A 127 6.03 14.82 45.76
CA THR A 127 6.83 13.91 44.92
C THR A 127 5.98 13.34 43.78
N TYR A 128 4.76 12.86 44.08
CA TYR A 128 3.83 12.39 43.06
C TYR A 128 3.52 13.46 42.01
N ARG A 129 3.14 14.67 42.43
CA ARG A 129 2.87 15.80 41.51
C ARG A 129 4.06 16.12 40.62
N GLY A 130 5.28 16.11 41.18
CA GLY A 130 6.52 16.28 40.40
C GLY A 130 6.74 15.17 39.36
N HIS A 131 6.45 13.92 39.71
CA HIS A 131 6.52 12.78 38.78
C HIS A 131 5.45 12.84 37.70
N ALA A 132 4.21 13.19 38.05
CA ALA A 132 3.11 13.37 37.11
C ALA A 132 3.42 14.48 36.10
N ALA A 133 3.93 15.62 36.56
CA ALA A 133 4.35 16.72 35.68
C ALA A 133 5.47 16.31 34.72
N GLN A 134 6.52 15.63 35.20
CA GLN A 134 7.60 15.15 34.33
C GLN A 134 7.14 14.11 33.30
N THR A 135 6.14 13.29 33.67
CA THR A 135 5.53 12.31 32.78
C THR A 135 4.68 13.00 31.72
N ALA A 136 3.86 13.97 32.12
CA ALA A 136 3.07 14.80 31.21
C ALA A 136 3.96 15.55 30.21
N ASP A 137 5.05 16.19 30.66
CA ASP A 137 6.01 16.88 29.79
C ASP A 137 6.65 15.95 28.75
N ALA A 138 6.99 14.73 29.16
CA ALA A 138 7.56 13.73 28.26
C ALA A 138 6.55 13.26 27.20
N ILE A 139 5.29 13.05 27.59
CA ILE A 139 4.20 12.69 26.67
C ILE A 139 3.92 13.85 25.69
N ALA A 140 3.85 15.09 26.17
CA ALA A 140 3.68 16.27 25.31
C ALA A 140 4.83 16.43 24.30
N GLY A 141 6.07 16.14 24.72
CA GLY A 141 7.22 16.09 23.83
C GLY A 141 7.08 15.03 22.72
N ALA A 142 6.52 13.85 23.04
CA ALA A 142 6.23 12.83 22.04
C ALA A 142 5.13 13.27 21.05
N GLY A 143 4.09 13.96 21.53
CA GLY A 143 3.05 14.57 20.68
C GLY A 143 3.64 15.57 19.67
N THR A 144 4.54 16.45 20.13
CA THR A 144 5.24 17.41 19.25
C THR A 144 6.06 16.73 18.16
N LEU A 145 6.73 15.61 18.49
CA LEU A 145 7.51 14.85 17.52
C LEU A 145 6.61 14.13 16.50
N ALA A 146 5.47 13.58 16.94
CA ALA A 146 4.48 12.96 16.06
C ALA A 146 3.89 13.97 15.05
N ASP A 147 3.59 15.19 15.50
CA ASP A 147 3.12 16.28 14.63
C ASP A 147 4.18 16.66 13.58
N GLY A 148 5.44 16.73 13.99
CA GLY A 148 6.57 16.95 13.09
C GLY A 148 6.72 15.87 12.02
N VAL A 149 6.44 14.60 12.34
CA VAL A 149 6.40 13.49 11.37
C VAL A 149 5.24 13.68 10.39
N GLY A 150 4.04 13.99 10.87
CA GLY A 150 2.86 14.24 10.04
C GLY A 150 3.12 15.36 9.02
N THR A 151 3.61 16.50 9.48
CA THR A 151 3.99 17.64 8.62
C THR A 151 5.04 17.24 7.57
N GLY A 152 6.04 16.43 7.97
CA GLY A 152 7.05 15.93 7.05
C GLY A 152 6.47 15.03 5.95
N VAL A 153 5.55 14.13 6.31
CA VAL A 153 4.85 13.24 5.36
C VAL A 153 3.98 14.05 4.40
N MET A 154 3.26 15.07 4.88
CA MET A 154 2.46 15.96 4.05
C MET A 154 3.30 16.65 2.97
N ILE A 155 4.39 17.32 3.37
CA ILE A 155 5.27 18.04 2.44
C ILE A 155 5.88 17.07 1.41
N MET A 156 6.29 15.87 1.84
CA MET A 156 6.80 14.87 0.92
C MET A 156 5.72 14.36 -0.04
N GLY A 157 4.47 14.26 0.41
CA GLY A 157 3.31 13.99 -0.43
C GLY A 157 3.10 15.05 -1.51
N GLU A 158 3.21 16.33 -1.16
CA GLU A 158 3.13 17.43 -2.12
C GLU A 158 4.24 17.37 -3.17
N VAL A 159 5.48 17.06 -2.76
CA VAL A 159 6.61 16.89 -3.70
C VAL A 159 6.34 15.74 -4.68
N VAL A 160 5.82 14.60 -4.19
CA VAL A 160 5.47 13.47 -5.05
C VAL A 160 4.32 13.83 -5.99
N ALA A 161 3.30 14.54 -5.51
CA ALA A 161 2.18 15.00 -6.33
C ALA A 161 2.64 15.92 -7.47
N ALA A 162 3.53 16.88 -7.17
CA ALA A 162 4.11 17.76 -8.18
C ALA A 162 4.93 17.01 -9.22
N VAL A 163 5.73 16.01 -8.81
CA VAL A 163 6.47 15.15 -9.76
C VAL A 163 5.51 14.37 -10.66
N ARG A 164 4.43 13.82 -10.10
CA ARG A 164 3.40 13.10 -10.84
C ARG A 164 2.73 13.99 -11.89
N GLU A 165 2.38 15.21 -11.54
CA GLU A 165 1.78 16.20 -12.46
C GLU A 165 2.72 16.50 -13.62
N ILE A 166 4.00 16.77 -13.34
CA ILE A 166 5.00 17.02 -14.39
C ILE A 166 5.16 15.80 -15.31
N ILE A 167 5.17 14.59 -14.76
CA ILE A 167 5.28 13.36 -15.56
C ILE A 167 4.04 13.20 -16.45
N ARG A 168 2.84 13.40 -15.91
CA ARG A 168 1.59 13.37 -16.68
C ARG A 168 1.62 14.36 -17.84
N ASP A 169 2.05 15.59 -17.61
CA ASP A 169 2.13 16.63 -18.64
C ASP A 169 3.13 16.25 -19.75
N LEU A 170 4.29 15.72 -19.38
CA LEU A 170 5.28 15.23 -20.35
C LEU A 170 4.74 14.09 -21.20
N VAL A 171 4.01 13.16 -20.59
CA VAL A 171 3.38 12.05 -21.32
C VAL A 171 2.29 12.59 -22.26
N ALA A 172 1.42 13.49 -21.78
CA ALA A 172 0.37 14.11 -22.60
C ALA A 172 0.95 14.85 -23.82
N GLU A 173 2.07 15.57 -23.63
CA GLU A 173 2.78 16.24 -24.72
C GLU A 173 3.27 15.24 -25.79
N VAL A 174 3.85 14.10 -25.38
CA VAL A 174 4.31 13.06 -26.30
C VAL A 174 3.14 12.44 -27.06
N VAL A 175 2.06 12.10 -26.35
CA VAL A 175 0.86 11.50 -26.95
C VAL A 175 0.25 12.43 -28.01
N GLY A 176 0.13 13.73 -27.72
CA GLY A 176 -0.36 14.70 -28.70
C GLY A 176 0.51 14.77 -29.97
N LYS A 177 1.84 14.67 -29.83
CA LYS A 177 2.77 14.62 -30.97
C LYS A 177 2.63 13.31 -31.75
N LEU A 178 2.52 12.17 -31.06
CA LEU A 178 2.32 10.87 -31.69
C LEU A 178 1.03 10.83 -32.52
N ILE A 179 -0.08 11.39 -32.02
CA ILE A 179 -1.34 11.50 -32.77
C ILE A 179 -1.14 12.38 -34.02
N THR A 180 -0.47 13.52 -33.87
CA THR A 180 -0.20 14.43 -35.00
C THR A 180 0.63 13.74 -36.09
N TRP A 181 1.68 13.04 -35.70
CA TRP A 181 2.53 12.29 -36.64
C TRP A 181 1.81 11.09 -37.26
N ALA A 182 0.92 10.42 -36.53
CA ALA A 182 0.10 9.37 -37.10
C ALA A 182 -0.81 9.91 -38.22
N LEU A 183 -1.42 11.08 -38.02
CA LEU A 183 -2.20 11.77 -39.06
C LEU A 183 -1.33 12.17 -40.26
N GLU A 184 -0.10 12.62 -40.04
CA GLU A 184 0.86 12.93 -41.11
C GLU A 184 1.27 11.67 -41.90
N ALA A 185 1.51 10.55 -41.22
CA ALA A 185 1.78 9.27 -41.87
C ALA A 185 0.61 8.86 -42.76
N VAL A 186 -0.64 9.01 -42.30
CA VAL A 186 -1.84 8.74 -43.10
C VAL A 186 -1.94 9.68 -44.30
N ALA A 187 -1.79 10.99 -44.08
CA ALA A 187 -1.89 11.99 -45.15
C ALA A 187 -0.83 11.83 -46.25
N THR A 188 0.33 11.27 -45.91
CA THR A 188 1.43 11.00 -46.84
C THR A 188 1.43 9.58 -47.40
N LEU A 189 0.38 8.78 -47.14
CA LEU A 189 0.27 7.38 -47.54
C LEU A 189 1.46 6.52 -47.06
N GLY A 190 2.02 6.86 -45.89
CA GLY A 190 3.16 6.19 -45.28
C GLY A 190 4.54 6.62 -45.81
N LEU A 191 4.61 7.54 -46.77
CA LEU A 191 5.90 8.01 -47.31
C LEU A 191 6.74 8.77 -46.28
N ALA A 192 6.11 9.49 -45.35
CA ALA A 192 6.82 10.20 -44.28
C ALA A 192 7.19 9.31 -43.08
N THR A 193 6.75 8.05 -43.05
CA THR A 193 6.93 7.16 -41.89
C THR A 193 8.39 7.04 -41.42
N PRO A 194 9.42 6.89 -42.29
CA PRO A 194 10.80 6.81 -41.82
C PRO A 194 11.25 8.05 -41.04
N LEU A 195 10.82 9.24 -41.47
CA LEU A 195 11.13 10.50 -40.79
C LEU A 195 10.39 10.62 -39.46
N ILE A 196 9.09 10.27 -39.47
CA ILE A 196 8.23 10.26 -38.28
C ILE A 196 8.79 9.34 -37.21
N VAL A 197 9.18 8.11 -37.55
CA VAL A 197 9.78 7.14 -36.61
C VAL A 197 11.04 7.71 -35.96
N ALA A 198 11.92 8.35 -36.75
CA ALA A 198 13.12 8.97 -36.22
C ALA A 198 12.80 10.13 -35.25
N GLN A 199 11.84 10.99 -35.60
CA GLN A 199 11.40 12.11 -34.75
C GLN A 199 10.72 11.64 -33.46
N ALA A 200 9.86 10.62 -33.57
CA ALA A 200 9.15 10.03 -32.45
C ALA A 200 10.10 9.35 -31.47
N THR A 201 11.03 8.52 -31.97
CA THR A 201 12.08 7.88 -31.14
C THR A 201 12.89 8.92 -30.36
N SER A 202 13.35 9.98 -31.03
CA SER A 202 14.11 11.06 -30.39
C SER A 202 13.29 11.79 -29.32
N THR A 203 12.00 12.03 -29.57
CA THR A 203 11.14 12.75 -28.63
C THR A 203 10.81 11.90 -27.40
N ILE A 204 10.48 10.63 -27.61
CA ILE A 204 10.27 9.66 -26.53
C ILE A 204 11.53 9.55 -25.68
N ALA A 205 12.72 9.36 -26.29
CA ALA A 205 13.97 9.26 -25.58
C ALA A 205 14.27 10.52 -24.72
N LYS A 206 13.98 11.71 -25.23
CA LYS A 206 14.14 12.96 -24.46
C LYS A 206 13.20 12.98 -23.24
N VAL A 207 11.96 12.57 -23.40
CA VAL A 207 10.99 12.54 -22.30
C VAL A 207 11.33 11.47 -21.27
N CYS A 208 11.72 10.26 -21.70
CA CYS A 208 12.21 9.23 -20.79
C CYS A 208 13.41 9.71 -19.96
N ASN A 209 14.38 10.41 -20.58
CA ASN A 209 15.51 10.99 -19.85
C ASN A 209 15.05 12.04 -18.82
N ARG A 210 14.08 12.88 -19.20
CA ARG A 210 13.54 13.92 -18.31
C ARG A 210 12.79 13.31 -17.12
N ILE A 211 12.00 12.26 -17.36
CA ILE A 211 11.34 11.46 -16.31
C ILE A 211 12.41 10.85 -15.39
N ALA A 212 13.42 10.18 -15.94
CA ALA A 212 14.49 9.59 -15.15
C ALA A 212 15.20 10.63 -14.25
N ASP A 213 15.44 11.84 -14.74
CA ASP A 213 16.01 12.93 -13.96
C ASP A 213 15.08 13.42 -12.83
N LEU A 214 13.77 13.50 -13.08
CA LEU A 214 12.78 13.83 -12.04
C LEU A 214 12.76 12.75 -10.95
N VAL A 215 12.77 11.48 -11.33
CA VAL A 215 12.81 10.35 -10.38
C VAL A 215 14.09 10.36 -9.55
N ARG A 216 15.25 10.55 -10.18
CA ARG A 216 16.53 10.67 -9.46
C ARG A 216 16.51 11.82 -8.45
N LYS A 217 15.95 12.97 -8.83
CA LYS A 217 15.79 14.11 -7.93
C LYS A 217 14.86 13.77 -6.76
N LEU A 218 13.73 13.11 -7.03
CA LEU A 218 12.78 12.68 -6.01
C LEU A 218 13.45 11.72 -5.01
N VAL A 219 14.13 10.67 -5.49
CA VAL A 219 14.86 9.71 -4.67
C VAL A 219 15.94 10.42 -3.83
N LYS A 220 16.67 11.37 -4.42
CA LYS A 220 17.67 12.16 -3.69
C LYS A 220 17.02 13.00 -2.58
N THR A 221 15.88 13.63 -2.86
CA THR A 221 15.13 14.41 -1.86
C THR A 221 14.66 13.52 -0.72
N ILE A 222 14.08 12.35 -1.01
CA ILE A 222 13.67 11.37 0.00
C ILE A 222 14.88 10.94 0.84
N GLY A 223 16.01 10.59 0.18
CA GLY A 223 17.24 10.20 0.86
C GLY A 223 17.82 11.26 1.78
N ASN A 224 17.64 12.55 1.45
CA ASN A 224 18.04 13.66 2.32
C ASN A 224 17.14 13.80 3.58
N VAL A 225 15.90 13.33 3.51
CA VAL A 225 14.92 13.41 4.61
C VAL A 225 15.04 12.21 5.56
N THR A 226 15.39 11.02 5.06
CA THR A 226 15.61 9.81 5.88
C THR A 226 16.45 10.04 7.15
N PRO A 227 17.63 10.69 7.12
CA PRO A 227 18.41 10.92 8.33
C PRO A 227 17.72 11.87 9.33
N ARG A 228 16.83 12.76 8.87
CA ARG A 228 16.05 13.62 9.76
C ARG A 228 14.97 12.84 10.47
N ILE A 229 14.29 11.93 9.76
CA ILE A 229 13.31 11.01 10.37
C ILE A 229 13.98 10.13 11.43
N ARG A 230 15.16 9.57 11.13
CA ARG A 230 15.92 8.78 12.12
C ARG A 230 16.20 9.57 13.40
N LYS A 231 16.64 10.83 13.28
CA LYS A 231 16.84 11.71 14.46
C LYS A 231 15.56 11.94 15.27
N VAL A 232 14.41 12.05 14.61
CA VAL A 232 13.11 12.17 15.30
C VAL A 232 12.77 10.88 16.05
N LEU A 233 13.00 9.71 15.43
CA LEU A 233 12.82 8.41 16.06
C LEU A 233 13.77 8.20 17.25
N ASP A 234 15.04 8.60 17.11
CA ASP A 234 16.02 8.55 18.21
C ASP A 234 15.55 9.39 19.40
N LYS A 235 15.00 10.59 19.14
CA LYS A 235 14.44 11.47 20.17
C LYS A 235 13.20 10.89 20.83
N LEU A 236 12.32 10.24 20.06
CA LEU A 236 11.20 9.47 20.63
C LEU A 236 11.71 8.33 21.52
N GLY A 237 12.77 7.63 21.11
CA GLY A 237 13.45 6.62 21.91
C GLY A 237 13.97 7.15 23.24
N GLU A 238 14.65 8.30 23.23
CA GLU A 238 15.12 8.98 24.45
C GLU A 238 13.96 9.34 25.39
N ILE A 239 12.81 9.78 24.85
CA ILE A 239 11.60 10.10 25.63
C ILE A 239 11.02 8.82 26.25
N MET A 240 10.88 7.74 25.48
CA MET A 240 10.40 6.45 25.98
C MET A 240 11.32 5.89 27.06
N GLU A 241 12.64 6.02 26.92
CA GLU A 241 13.59 5.60 27.94
C GLU A 241 13.46 6.42 29.23
N LYS A 242 13.26 7.74 29.12
CA LYS A 242 13.00 8.62 30.27
C LYS A 242 11.70 8.23 30.98
N LEU A 243 10.63 7.97 30.23
CA LEU A 243 9.36 7.48 30.76
C LEU A 243 9.54 6.13 31.47
N GLY A 244 10.26 5.19 30.87
CA GLY A 244 10.56 3.89 31.48
C GLY A 244 11.42 3.98 32.75
N LYS A 245 12.33 4.95 32.83
CA LYS A 245 13.11 5.24 34.06
C LYS A 245 12.24 5.90 35.14
N LEU A 246 11.30 6.76 34.76
CA LEU A 246 10.33 7.36 35.67
C LEU A 246 9.39 6.28 36.26
N GLY A 247 8.91 5.35 35.43
CA GLY A 247 8.10 4.21 35.87
C GLY A 247 8.86 3.26 36.82
N ARG A 248 10.09 2.86 36.48
CA ARG A 248 10.90 1.96 37.35
C ARG A 248 11.27 2.56 38.71
N ARG A 249 11.38 3.89 38.81
CA ARG A 249 11.61 4.57 40.10
C ARG A 249 10.38 4.54 41.00
N ALA A 250 9.17 4.44 40.44
CA ALA A 250 7.94 4.25 41.21
C ALA A 250 7.82 2.82 41.78
N ASP A 251 8.36 1.82 41.09
CA ASP A 251 8.33 0.39 41.50
C ASP A 251 9.42 -0.01 42.51
N SER A 252 10.37 0.86 42.85
CA SER A 252 11.40 0.54 43.85
C SER A 252 10.83 0.71 45.26
N PRO A 253 10.69 -0.35 46.08
CA PRO A 253 10.20 -0.20 47.45
C PRO A 253 11.30 0.49 48.27
N SER A 254 11.00 1.69 48.75
CA SER A 254 11.74 2.31 49.85
C SER A 254 11.69 1.35 51.05
N SER A 255 12.85 0.95 51.57
CA SER A 255 13.00 0.09 52.74
C SER A 255 12.07 0.48 53.91
N PRO A 256 11.60 -0.49 54.71
CA PRO A 256 10.49 -0.27 55.63
C PRO A 256 10.93 0.61 56.82
N VAL A 257 10.18 1.68 57.06
CA VAL A 257 10.18 2.36 58.35
C VAL A 257 9.40 1.47 59.33
N THR A 258 10.14 0.91 60.28
CA THR A 258 9.60 0.15 61.42
C THR A 258 8.90 1.11 62.38
N THR A 259 7.60 0.92 62.64
CA THR A 259 6.93 1.48 63.83
C THR A 259 5.90 0.48 64.37
N PRO A 260 5.77 0.28 65.70
CA PRO A 260 5.07 -0.85 66.29
C PRO A 260 3.62 -0.57 66.74
N GLY A 261 2.76 -1.58 66.59
CA GLY A 261 1.62 -1.93 67.46
C GLY A 261 0.45 -0.94 67.66
N GLY A 262 -0.75 -1.32 67.20
CA GLY A 262 -2.02 -0.72 67.61
C GLY A 262 -3.23 -1.42 66.96
N ALA A 263 -4.28 -1.69 67.74
CA ALA A 263 -5.33 -2.68 67.46
C ALA A 263 -6.60 -2.14 66.74
N GLY A 264 -7.09 -2.92 65.76
CA GLY A 264 -8.48 -3.15 65.24
C GLY A 264 -9.41 -1.97 64.86
N PRO A 265 -10.64 -2.21 64.33
CA PRO A 265 -11.19 -3.36 63.59
C PRO A 265 -11.98 -2.97 62.29
N ASP A 266 -12.40 -4.00 61.54
CA ASP A 266 -13.50 -4.14 60.55
C ASP A 266 -14.00 -2.96 59.68
N ALA A 267 -14.04 -3.21 58.36
CA ALA A 267 -15.00 -2.57 57.46
C ALA A 267 -15.60 -3.61 56.47
N PRO A 268 -16.89 -3.47 56.10
CA PRO A 268 -17.72 -4.56 55.62
C PRO A 268 -17.78 -4.68 54.09
N THR A 269 -18.07 -5.89 53.62
CA THR A 269 -18.49 -6.19 52.25
C THR A 269 -19.96 -5.83 52.03
N VAL A 270 -20.27 -5.12 50.95
CA VAL A 270 -21.61 -5.09 50.34
C VAL A 270 -21.47 -5.29 48.83
N ARG A 271 -22.04 -6.40 48.36
CA ARG A 271 -22.43 -6.70 46.98
C ARG A 271 -23.72 -5.93 46.66
N ASP A 272 -23.96 -5.62 45.38
CA ASP A 272 -25.30 -5.54 44.79
C ASP A 272 -25.24 -5.45 43.24
N PRO A 273 -26.35 -5.59 42.47
CA PRO A 273 -26.65 -6.80 41.68
C PRO A 273 -27.09 -6.51 40.20
N ASP A 274 -27.71 -7.50 39.56
CA ASP A 274 -28.09 -7.69 38.14
C ASP A 274 -28.92 -6.60 37.37
N ALA A 275 -28.61 -6.54 36.05
CA ALA A 275 -29.47 -6.37 34.83
C ALA A 275 -30.31 -5.07 34.61
N PRO A 276 -30.88 -4.73 33.41
CA PRO A 276 -30.98 -5.43 32.11
C PRO A 276 -30.64 -4.55 30.85
N GLY A 277 -30.74 -5.12 29.63
CA GLY A 277 -30.38 -4.47 28.36
C GLY A 277 -31.48 -3.69 27.62
N SER A 278 -31.11 -3.07 26.48
CA SER A 278 -31.99 -2.76 25.34
C SER A 278 -31.21 -2.16 24.14
N SER A 279 -31.32 -2.85 23.00
CA SER A 279 -31.42 -2.45 21.57
C SER A 279 -31.27 -0.99 21.10
N HIS A 280 -30.90 -0.87 19.80
CA HIS A 280 -30.99 0.22 18.79
C HIS A 280 -29.59 0.69 18.34
N ASP A 281 -29.21 0.85 17.07
CA ASP A 281 -29.94 0.90 15.79
C ASP A 281 -29.01 0.49 14.63
N ASP A 282 -29.62 -0.09 13.59
CA ASP A 282 -29.06 -0.31 12.27
C ASP A 282 -28.70 1.01 11.59
N VAL A 283 -27.52 1.07 10.95
CA VAL A 283 -27.23 2.06 9.91
C VAL A 283 -26.83 1.33 8.65
N ASP A 284 -27.81 1.26 7.76
CA ASP A 284 -27.78 0.77 6.39
C ASP A 284 -26.60 1.38 5.63
N SER A 285 -25.66 0.54 5.17
CA SER A 285 -24.59 0.95 4.26
C SER A 285 -24.81 0.30 2.91
N MET A 286 -24.84 1.18 1.90
CA MET A 286 -25.22 0.92 0.52
C MET A 286 -24.43 -0.23 -0.13
N SER A 287 -25.09 -1.37 -0.29
CA SER A 287 -25.10 -2.28 -1.45
C SER A 287 -23.85 -2.29 -2.36
N GLY A 288 -22.96 -3.27 -2.11
CA GLY A 288 -22.10 -3.90 -3.11
C GLY A 288 -22.13 -5.41 -2.85
N ASP A 289 -22.53 -6.19 -3.86
CA ASP A 289 -22.63 -7.67 -3.93
C ASP A 289 -22.33 -8.46 -2.64
N GLY A 290 -23.38 -9.04 -2.04
CA GLY A 290 -23.39 -9.61 -0.69
C GLY A 290 -22.38 -10.73 -0.44
N GLN A 291 -21.21 -10.36 0.08
CA GLN A 291 -20.28 -11.26 0.76
C GLN A 291 -20.01 -10.75 2.17
N ASP A 292 -20.16 -11.65 3.14
CA ASP A 292 -19.90 -11.38 4.55
C ASP A 292 -18.39 -11.48 4.79
N TYR A 293 -17.73 -10.34 5.01
CA TYR A 293 -16.30 -10.25 5.31
C TYR A 293 -16.10 -10.14 6.83
N ASP A 294 -15.12 -10.88 7.35
CA ASP A 294 -14.84 -10.94 8.79
C ASP A 294 -14.10 -9.69 9.29
N ASN A 295 -13.34 -9.02 8.41
CA ASN A 295 -12.65 -7.77 8.69
C ASN A 295 -12.33 -7.01 7.38
N TYR A 296 -11.78 -5.81 7.48
CA TYR A 296 -11.33 -5.02 6.34
C TYR A 296 -9.91 -4.50 6.57
N LEU A 297 -9.14 -4.38 5.50
CA LEU A 297 -7.91 -3.59 5.47
C LEU A 297 -8.23 -2.09 5.47
N ALA A 298 -7.22 -1.26 5.73
CA ALA A 298 -7.34 0.19 5.69
C ALA A 298 -7.70 0.77 4.29
N ASN A 299 -7.59 -0.05 3.23
CA ASN A 299 -7.97 0.28 1.85
C ASN A 299 -9.28 -0.40 1.40
N ASP A 300 -10.16 -0.73 2.35
CA ASP A 300 -11.47 -1.35 2.15
C ASP A 300 -11.45 -2.72 1.43
N GLN A 301 -10.29 -3.37 1.41
CA GLN A 301 -10.19 -4.76 0.96
C GLN A 301 -10.68 -5.68 2.06
N GLY A 302 -11.70 -6.48 1.73
CA GLY A 302 -12.33 -7.43 2.63
C GLY A 302 -11.39 -8.56 2.98
N VAL A 303 -11.44 -8.97 4.25
CA VAL A 303 -10.65 -10.03 4.84
C VAL A 303 -11.60 -11.11 5.30
N VAL A 304 -11.29 -12.35 4.94
CA VAL A 304 -12.05 -13.53 5.36
C VAL A 304 -11.12 -14.44 6.15
N TYR A 305 -11.49 -14.73 7.39
CA TYR A 305 -10.76 -15.58 8.33
C TYR A 305 -11.34 -16.98 8.38
N ARG A 306 -10.47 -17.99 8.36
CA ARG A 306 -10.80 -19.39 8.65
C ARG A 306 -9.72 -19.95 9.58
N ASP A 307 -9.92 -21.16 10.08
CA ASP A 307 -9.03 -21.81 11.04
C ASP A 307 -7.60 -21.99 10.50
N ASP A 308 -7.48 -22.43 9.25
CA ASP A 308 -6.22 -22.83 8.62
C ASP A 308 -5.76 -21.89 7.50
N ARG A 309 -6.57 -20.87 7.19
CA ARG A 309 -6.33 -19.94 6.08
C ARG A 309 -7.06 -18.62 6.27
N MET A 310 -6.62 -17.62 5.52
CA MET A 310 -7.34 -16.37 5.33
C MET A 310 -7.19 -15.87 3.90
N SER A 311 -8.10 -15.01 3.47
CA SER A 311 -7.98 -14.31 2.19
C SER A 311 -8.17 -12.82 2.35
N ILE A 312 -7.48 -12.04 1.54
CA ILE A 312 -7.54 -10.58 1.53
C ILE A 312 -7.79 -10.12 0.09
N GLY A 313 -8.96 -9.54 -0.15
CA GLY A 313 -9.40 -9.11 -1.47
C GLY A 313 -10.85 -9.50 -1.76
N ASN A 314 -11.55 -8.64 -2.49
CA ASN A 314 -12.97 -8.79 -2.78
C ASN A 314 -13.26 -9.54 -4.10
N ASP A 315 -12.22 -10.03 -4.77
CA ASP A 315 -12.34 -10.63 -6.10
C ASP A 315 -12.59 -12.15 -6.07
N PRO A 316 -13.28 -12.70 -7.10
CA PRO A 316 -13.57 -14.13 -7.18
C PRO A 316 -12.33 -15.03 -7.27
N GLU A 317 -11.20 -14.54 -7.81
CA GLU A 317 -9.97 -15.32 -7.95
C GLU A 317 -9.39 -15.64 -6.56
N THR A 318 -9.30 -14.61 -5.70
CA THR A 318 -8.82 -14.72 -4.32
C THR A 318 -9.65 -15.73 -3.53
N GLN A 319 -10.97 -15.63 -3.63
CA GLN A 319 -11.90 -16.54 -2.96
C GLN A 319 -11.76 -17.97 -3.48
N ARG A 320 -11.69 -18.13 -4.81
CA ARG A 320 -11.50 -19.43 -5.45
C ARG A 320 -10.18 -20.09 -5.03
N VAL A 321 -9.11 -19.32 -4.85
CA VAL A 321 -7.83 -19.86 -4.36
C VAL A 321 -7.97 -20.31 -2.91
N ARG A 322 -8.55 -19.47 -2.04
CA ARG A 322 -8.84 -19.81 -0.64
C ARG A 322 -9.66 -21.09 -0.51
N ASP A 323 -10.71 -21.24 -1.31
CA ASP A 323 -11.65 -22.35 -1.18
C ASP A 323 -11.11 -23.66 -1.78
N ASN A 324 -10.19 -23.57 -2.75
CA ASN A 324 -9.63 -24.74 -3.43
C ASN A 324 -8.27 -25.20 -2.91
N VAL A 325 -7.51 -24.36 -2.20
CA VAL A 325 -6.17 -24.74 -1.75
C VAL A 325 -6.23 -25.89 -0.75
N ARG A 326 -5.39 -26.90 -0.97
CA ARG A 326 -5.11 -27.91 0.03
C ARG A 326 -4.20 -27.32 1.11
N ASN A 327 -4.64 -27.38 2.35
CA ASN A 327 -3.80 -27.03 3.48
C ASN A 327 -2.73 -28.11 3.69
N GLU A 328 -1.48 -27.69 3.81
CA GLU A 328 -0.33 -28.59 3.99
C GLU A 328 0.38 -28.30 5.32
N GLY A 329 -0.38 -27.98 6.37
CA GLY A 329 0.11 -27.74 7.73
C GLY A 329 0.53 -26.30 8.04
N HIS A 330 0.26 -25.36 7.12
CA HIS A 330 0.61 -23.94 7.23
C HIS A 330 -0.66 -23.11 7.47
N HIS A 331 -0.53 -21.91 8.01
CA HIS A 331 -1.60 -20.92 7.90
C HIS A 331 -1.51 -20.25 6.53
N ASP A 332 -2.47 -20.53 5.66
CA ASP A 332 -2.46 -20.03 4.28
C ASP A 332 -2.99 -18.60 4.21
N VAL A 333 -2.21 -17.67 3.64
CA VAL A 333 -2.61 -16.27 3.45
C VAL A 333 -2.75 -16.00 1.97
N VAL A 334 -3.98 -15.78 1.51
CA VAL A 334 -4.34 -15.66 0.09
C VAL A 334 -4.60 -14.21 -0.29
N LEU A 335 -3.87 -13.71 -1.28
CA LEU A 335 -4.05 -12.38 -1.87
C LEU A 335 -3.30 -12.32 -3.20
N HIS A 336 -3.59 -11.35 -4.07
CA HIS A 336 -2.73 -11.16 -5.24
C HIS A 336 -1.38 -10.56 -4.87
N GLY A 337 -0.41 -10.80 -5.75
CA GLY A 337 0.86 -10.12 -5.73
C GLY A 337 1.14 -9.52 -7.10
N SER A 338 1.79 -8.36 -7.16
CA SER A 338 2.22 -7.74 -8.41
C SER A 338 3.39 -8.52 -9.04
N SER A 339 3.73 -8.24 -10.30
CA SER A 339 4.93 -8.76 -10.95
C SER A 339 6.22 -8.35 -10.24
N ASP A 340 6.19 -7.18 -9.60
CA ASP A 340 7.28 -6.67 -8.76
C ASP A 340 7.22 -7.25 -7.33
N GLY A 341 6.28 -8.16 -7.10
CA GLY A 341 6.00 -8.89 -5.86
C GLY A 341 5.73 -8.02 -4.66
N TRP A 342 4.90 -7.00 -4.84
CA TRP A 342 4.20 -6.31 -3.75
C TRP A 342 2.85 -6.99 -3.48
N PRO A 343 2.34 -6.99 -2.23
CA PRO A 343 1.00 -7.48 -1.96
C PRO A 343 -0.04 -6.55 -2.59
N VAL A 344 -0.97 -7.13 -3.34
CA VAL A 344 -2.06 -6.43 -4.02
C VAL A 344 -3.36 -7.14 -3.65
N PRO A 345 -3.97 -6.84 -2.50
CA PRO A 345 -5.25 -7.43 -2.16
C PRO A 345 -6.32 -6.99 -3.18
N GLY A 346 -7.09 -7.94 -3.70
CA GLY A 346 -8.06 -7.66 -4.77
C GLY A 346 -7.42 -7.38 -6.13
N HIS A 347 -8.18 -6.73 -7.02
CA HIS A 347 -7.65 -6.04 -8.21
C HIS A 347 -7.18 -4.61 -7.88
N GLY A 348 -6.81 -4.36 -6.62
CA GLY A 348 -6.47 -3.04 -6.09
C GLY A 348 -5.03 -2.60 -6.39
N HIS A 349 -4.56 -1.61 -5.62
CA HIS A 349 -3.19 -1.10 -5.71
C HIS A 349 -2.25 -1.84 -4.75
N ASN A 350 -0.94 -1.69 -4.99
CA ASN A 350 0.10 -2.16 -4.07
C ASN A 350 -0.18 -1.68 -2.64
N THR A 351 -0.21 -2.62 -1.71
CA THR A 351 -0.51 -2.38 -0.30
C THR A 351 0.77 -2.52 0.53
N HIS A 352 0.86 -1.79 1.64
CA HIS A 352 2.01 -1.91 2.52
C HIS A 352 2.00 -3.25 3.26
N PRO A 353 3.13 -3.99 3.35
CA PRO A 353 3.20 -5.29 4.00
C PRO A 353 2.72 -5.32 5.46
N GLU A 354 2.89 -4.23 6.21
CA GLU A 354 2.40 -4.14 7.59
C GLU A 354 0.86 -4.31 7.67
N GLN A 355 0.09 -3.87 6.67
CA GLN A 355 -1.37 -4.10 6.67
C GLN A 355 -1.70 -5.59 6.56
N ILE A 356 -0.86 -6.36 5.87
CA ILE A 356 -1.00 -7.82 5.78
C ILE A 356 -0.65 -8.47 7.13
N VAL A 357 0.41 -7.99 7.77
CA VAL A 357 0.80 -8.43 9.13
C VAL A 357 -0.32 -8.18 10.13
N GLU A 358 -0.93 -7.00 10.11
CA GLU A 358 -2.05 -6.64 10.98
C GLU A 358 -3.26 -7.53 10.73
N ALA A 359 -3.62 -7.77 9.46
CA ALA A 359 -4.71 -8.67 9.11
C ALA A 359 -4.44 -10.11 9.61
N ILE A 360 -3.21 -10.61 9.48
CA ILE A 360 -2.84 -11.94 9.99
C ILE A 360 -2.92 -11.99 11.52
N ARG A 361 -2.47 -10.96 12.23
CA ARG A 361 -2.57 -10.87 13.71
C ARG A 361 -4.01 -10.81 14.19
N ASN A 362 -4.89 -10.21 13.40
CA ASN A 362 -6.30 -10.05 13.73
C ASN A 362 -7.14 -11.30 13.44
N ASN A 363 -6.58 -12.37 12.86
CA ASN A 363 -7.29 -13.63 12.70
C ASN A 363 -7.42 -14.33 14.07
N PRO A 364 -8.63 -14.40 14.68
CA PRO A 364 -8.80 -14.98 16.01
C PRO A 364 -8.64 -16.51 16.04
N HIS A 365 -8.67 -17.16 14.87
CA HIS A 365 -8.59 -18.61 14.74
C HIS A 365 -7.16 -19.12 14.54
N ARG A 366 -6.19 -18.21 14.32
CA ARG A 366 -4.81 -18.58 13.99
C ARG A 366 -4.02 -19.00 15.24
N ASP A 367 -3.29 -20.10 15.13
CA ASP A 367 -2.19 -20.42 16.06
C ASP A 367 -1.01 -19.44 15.85
N PRO A 368 -0.64 -18.64 16.87
CA PRO A 368 0.43 -17.65 16.77
C PRO A 368 1.79 -18.22 16.33
N HIS A 369 2.05 -19.51 16.60
CA HIS A 369 3.32 -20.18 16.30
C HIS A 369 3.32 -20.94 14.97
N GLN A 370 2.18 -21.07 14.32
CA GLN A 370 2.09 -21.80 13.06
C GLN A 370 2.83 -21.05 11.93
N PRO A 371 3.66 -21.76 11.13
CA PRO A 371 4.27 -21.20 9.94
C PRO A 371 3.23 -20.69 8.95
N ILE A 372 3.58 -19.64 8.21
CA ILE A 372 2.69 -19.01 7.23
C ILE A 372 3.11 -19.44 5.83
N ARG A 373 2.12 -19.70 4.96
CA ARG A 373 2.34 -19.85 3.53
C ARG A 373 1.61 -18.74 2.80
N LEU A 374 2.36 -17.89 2.10
CA LEU A 374 1.81 -16.84 1.26
C LEU A 374 1.40 -17.44 -0.08
N LEU A 375 0.12 -17.30 -0.44
CA LEU A 375 -0.41 -17.60 -1.76
C LEU A 375 -0.58 -16.29 -2.52
N ALA A 376 0.53 -15.59 -2.74
CA ALA A 376 0.62 -14.31 -3.43
C ALA A 376 1.76 -14.33 -4.45
N CYS A 377 1.47 -14.00 -5.71
CA CYS A 377 2.44 -14.05 -6.80
C CYS A 377 3.72 -13.26 -6.48
N HIS A 378 4.87 -13.83 -6.80
CA HIS A 378 6.20 -13.20 -6.66
C HIS A 378 6.55 -12.73 -5.23
N SER A 379 5.85 -13.20 -4.20
CA SER A 379 6.09 -12.75 -2.82
C SER A 379 7.39 -13.28 -2.21
N GLY A 380 7.97 -14.33 -2.78
CA GLY A 380 9.29 -14.87 -2.46
C GLY A 380 10.47 -14.12 -3.10
N ASN A 381 10.27 -12.86 -3.49
CA ASN A 381 11.28 -12.00 -4.10
C ASN A 381 12.24 -11.36 -3.09
N ASP A 382 13.20 -10.58 -3.60
CA ASP A 382 14.15 -9.82 -2.79
C ASP A 382 13.65 -8.43 -2.36
N VAL A 383 12.41 -8.05 -2.72
CA VAL A 383 11.74 -6.83 -2.18
C VAL A 383 11.49 -6.99 -0.68
N GLY A 384 11.43 -8.24 -0.20
CA GLY A 384 11.61 -8.56 1.21
C GLY A 384 10.35 -8.46 2.06
N TRP A 385 9.16 -8.39 1.47
CA TRP A 385 7.96 -8.31 2.28
C TRP A 385 7.56 -9.65 2.93
N ALA A 386 7.87 -10.79 2.31
CA ALA A 386 7.75 -12.08 2.99
C ALA A 386 8.71 -12.17 4.20
N GLN A 387 9.91 -11.60 4.09
CA GLN A 387 10.84 -11.46 5.22
C GLN A 387 10.27 -10.51 6.28
N HIS A 388 9.68 -9.38 5.88
CA HIS A 388 9.00 -8.46 6.78
C HIS A 388 7.88 -9.16 7.56
N VAL A 389 7.05 -9.98 6.90
CA VAL A 389 6.01 -10.77 7.57
C VAL A 389 6.62 -11.76 8.56
N ALA A 390 7.70 -12.46 8.19
CA ALA A 390 8.39 -13.40 9.07
C ALA A 390 8.95 -12.71 10.32
N ASP A 391 9.62 -11.57 10.13
CA ASP A 391 10.23 -10.78 11.21
C ASP A 391 9.17 -10.21 12.15
N ARG A 392 8.06 -9.71 11.62
CA ARG A 392 7.00 -9.09 12.41
C ARG A 392 6.14 -10.11 13.15
N LEU A 393 5.90 -11.29 12.57
CA LEU A 393 5.09 -12.33 13.21
C LEU A 393 5.91 -13.32 14.03
N GLY A 394 7.24 -13.31 13.87
CA GLY A 394 8.13 -14.20 14.62
C GLY A 394 7.98 -15.67 14.24
N VAL A 395 7.43 -15.97 13.06
CA VAL A 395 7.24 -17.33 12.53
C VAL A 395 7.84 -17.49 11.13
N PRO A 396 8.26 -18.69 10.73
CA PRO A 396 8.68 -18.96 9.35
C PRO A 396 7.58 -18.64 8.34
N VAL A 397 7.96 -18.01 7.23
CA VAL A 397 7.08 -17.70 6.10
C VAL A 397 7.59 -18.40 4.85
N MET A 398 6.73 -19.15 4.18
CA MET A 398 6.99 -19.75 2.87
C MET A 398 6.26 -18.94 1.79
N ALA A 399 6.97 -18.54 0.74
CA ALA A 399 6.42 -17.69 -0.32
C ALA A 399 6.91 -18.11 -1.72
N PRO A 400 6.06 -18.01 -2.76
CA PRO A 400 6.40 -18.40 -4.13
C PRO A 400 7.32 -17.38 -4.81
N VAL A 401 8.32 -17.86 -5.56
CA VAL A 401 9.25 -17.00 -6.32
C VAL A 401 8.65 -16.42 -7.61
N ASP A 402 7.55 -17.02 -8.10
CA ASP A 402 6.84 -16.62 -9.32
C ASP A 402 5.31 -16.59 -9.06
N ALA A 403 4.52 -16.44 -10.11
CA ALA A 403 3.07 -16.55 -10.08
C ALA A 403 2.63 -17.91 -9.51
N VAL A 404 1.69 -17.87 -8.56
CA VAL A 404 1.16 -19.05 -7.87
C VAL A 404 -0.32 -19.23 -8.17
N GLY A 405 -0.79 -20.48 -8.22
CA GLY A 405 -2.20 -20.76 -8.37
C GLY A 405 -2.57 -22.18 -7.96
N VAL A 406 -3.87 -22.41 -7.83
CA VAL A 406 -4.46 -23.73 -7.56
C VAL A 406 -5.37 -24.13 -8.72
N ALA A 407 -5.55 -25.44 -8.92
CA ALA A 407 -6.55 -25.90 -9.87
C ALA A 407 -7.96 -25.51 -9.40
N ARG A 408 -8.90 -25.37 -10.35
CA ARG A 408 -10.30 -24.98 -10.08
C ARG A 408 -11.13 -26.16 -9.53
N ARG A 409 -10.62 -26.82 -8.49
CA ARG A 409 -11.29 -27.90 -7.76
C ARG A 409 -10.80 -27.92 -6.31
N PRO A 410 -11.64 -28.34 -5.34
CA PRO A 410 -11.23 -28.45 -3.95
C PRO A 410 -10.01 -29.36 -3.76
N ASP A 411 -9.31 -29.15 -2.64
CA ASP A 411 -8.16 -29.95 -2.23
C ASP A 411 -7.03 -29.98 -3.29
N SER A 412 -6.73 -28.81 -3.85
CA SER A 412 -5.71 -28.62 -4.87
C SER A 412 -4.40 -28.13 -4.28
N ILE A 413 -3.30 -28.80 -4.68
CA ILE A 413 -1.95 -28.38 -4.35
C ILE A 413 -1.64 -27.05 -5.07
N PRO A 414 -1.18 -26.01 -4.37
CA PRO A 414 -0.73 -24.79 -5.02
C PRO A 414 0.53 -25.06 -5.85
N ARG A 415 0.60 -24.48 -7.04
CA ARG A 415 1.73 -24.61 -7.97
C ARG A 415 2.29 -23.25 -8.30
N VAL A 416 3.62 -23.18 -8.34
CA VAL A 416 4.37 -22.01 -8.82
C VAL A 416 4.66 -22.20 -10.30
N ARG A 417 4.38 -21.16 -11.09
CA ARG A 417 4.54 -21.18 -12.56
C ARG A 417 5.99 -21.50 -12.91
N GLY A 418 6.19 -22.41 -13.86
CA GLY A 418 7.54 -22.77 -14.34
C GLY A 418 8.32 -23.71 -13.42
N HIS A 419 7.74 -24.18 -12.31
CA HIS A 419 8.37 -25.08 -11.35
C HIS A 419 7.64 -26.42 -11.21
N GLU A 420 8.36 -27.48 -10.85
CA GLU A 420 7.76 -28.77 -10.53
C GLU A 420 6.91 -28.69 -9.24
N ALA A 421 6.09 -29.72 -8.98
CA ALA A 421 5.25 -29.73 -7.79
C ALA A 421 6.12 -29.74 -6.51
N GLY A 422 5.92 -28.76 -5.65
CA GLY A 422 6.71 -28.58 -4.43
C GLY A 422 7.97 -27.71 -4.60
N GLU A 423 8.31 -27.32 -5.83
CA GLU A 423 9.39 -26.38 -6.13
C GLU A 423 8.87 -24.95 -6.33
N GLY A 424 9.79 -23.98 -6.40
CA GLY A 424 9.46 -22.56 -6.60
C GLY A 424 9.04 -21.82 -5.32
N TRP A 425 9.29 -22.41 -4.15
CA TRP A 425 9.01 -21.80 -2.85
C TRP A 425 10.30 -21.40 -2.15
N ARG A 426 10.28 -20.24 -1.50
CA ARG A 426 11.38 -19.75 -0.66
C ARG A 426 10.90 -19.62 0.78
N TRP A 427 11.76 -20.03 1.71
CA TRP A 427 11.55 -19.87 3.13
C TRP A 427 12.24 -18.61 3.64
N PHE A 428 11.52 -17.86 4.47
CA PHE A 428 11.97 -16.69 5.20
C PHE A 428 11.84 -17.01 6.69
N LEU A 429 12.98 -17.04 7.38
CA LEU A 429 13.04 -17.29 8.81
C LEU A 429 13.07 -15.94 9.53
N PRO A 430 12.42 -15.80 10.70
CA PRO A 430 12.48 -14.55 11.47
C PRO A 430 13.93 -14.21 11.82
N ASN A 431 14.34 -12.99 11.50
CA ASN A 431 15.62 -12.47 11.92
C ASN A 431 15.50 -11.98 13.36
N TYR A 432 15.91 -12.83 14.31
CA TYR A 432 16.10 -12.44 15.71
C TYR A 432 17.37 -11.59 15.89
N SER A 433 17.60 -10.59 15.03
CA SER A 433 18.58 -9.54 15.31
C SER A 433 17.90 -8.52 16.22
N GLY A 434 18.09 -8.73 17.52
CA GLY A 434 17.30 -8.12 18.58
C GLY A 434 17.55 -6.64 18.89
N SER A 435 16.60 -6.15 19.69
CA SER A 435 16.63 -5.13 20.76
C SER A 435 16.97 -3.69 20.42
#